data_AF-A0A1W9V1B2-F1
#
_entry.id   AF-A0A1W9V1B2-F1
#
_cell.length_a   1.000
_cell.length_b   1.000
_cell.length_c   1.000
_cell.angle_alpha   90.00
_cell.angle_beta   90.00
_cell.angle_gamma   90.00
#
_symmetry.space_group_name_H-M   'P 1'
#
loop_
_entity.id
_entity.type
_entity.pdbx_description
1 polymer ?
#
loop_
_entity_poly.entity_id
_entity_poly.type
_entity_poly.pdbx_seq_one_letter_code
_entity_poly.pdbx_strand_id
1 'polypeptide(L)'
;MKNAAYVWRNQPRVLILGFALSWAGKLMIYSALWLLAHGLGMEVTLAQVIGVGAITYILSILPISVNGLGLREVSMTSLYIQLGATLEAASTLVVVTRFILMLETLPGALWLSETLAGKVQRKDAKKAGV
;
A
#
# COMPACT_ATOMS: atom_id res chain seq x y z
N MET A 1 21.90 0.76 26.46
CA MET A 1 21.15 1.16 25.23
C MET A 1 19.68 1.21 25.61
N LYS A 2 18.96 2.33 25.43
CA LYS A 2 17.51 2.35 25.69
C LYS A 2 16.83 1.54 24.60
N ASN A 3 16.13 0.47 24.96
CA ASN A 3 15.39 -0.37 24.00
C ASN A 3 14.37 0.49 23.23
N ALA A 4 14.29 0.33 21.91
CA ALA A 4 13.37 1.10 21.06
C ALA A 4 11.92 1.04 21.59
N ALA A 5 11.48 -0.13 22.07
CA ALA A 5 10.17 -0.31 22.69
C ALA A 5 9.90 0.63 23.88
N TYR A 6 10.91 0.92 24.71
CA TYR A 6 10.76 1.85 25.84
C TYR A 6 10.60 3.31 25.38
N VAL A 7 11.33 3.70 24.33
CA VAL A 7 11.24 5.05 23.74
C VAL A 7 9.87 5.27 23.10
N TRP A 8 9.36 4.27 22.37
CA TRP A 8 8.06 4.36 21.68
C TRP A 8 6.90 4.37 22.67
N ARG A 9 6.97 3.56 23.73
CA ARG A 9 5.96 3.54 24.80
C ARG A 9 5.82 4.89 25.51
N ASN A 10 6.89 5.66 25.62
CA ASN A 10 6.88 6.98 26.26
C ASN A 10 6.46 8.12 25.31
N GLN A 11 6.11 7.83 24.05
CA GLN A 11 5.66 8.83 23.07
C GLN A 11 4.30 8.48 22.46
N PRO A 12 3.23 8.32 23.27
CA PRO A 12 1.92 7.88 22.78
C PRO A 12 1.32 8.82 21.74
N ARG A 13 1.60 10.13 21.82
CA ARG A 13 1.14 11.12 20.83
C ARG A 13 1.67 10.81 19.43
N VAL A 14 2.95 10.46 19.32
CA VAL A 14 3.59 10.15 18.04
C VAL A 14 3.01 8.86 17.45
N LEU A 15 2.73 7.86 18.30
CA LEU A 15 2.07 6.63 17.86
C LEU A 15 0.67 6.88 17.32
N ILE A 16 -0.14 7.67 18.05
CA ILE A 16 -1.50 8.00 17.65
C ILE A 16 -1.49 8.82 16.35
N LEU A 17 -0.62 9.84 16.24
CA LEU A 17 -0.48 10.64 15.03
C LEU A 17 -0.03 9.78 13.84
N GLY A 18 0.98 8.92 14.01
CA GLY A 18 1.46 8.03 12.95
C GLY A 18 0.39 7.04 12.49
N PHE A 19 -0.38 6.48 13.43
CA PHE A 19 -1.52 5.62 13.12
C PHE A 19 -2.63 6.37 12.39
N ALA A 20 -3.02 7.55 12.86
CA ALA A 20 -4.05 8.37 12.25
C ALA A 20 -3.66 8.81 10.83
N LEU A 21 -2.42 9.25 10.62
CA LEU A 21 -1.90 9.62 9.30
C LEU A 21 -1.85 8.43 8.35
N SER A 22 -1.49 7.25 8.86
CA SER A 22 -1.47 6.01 8.07
C SER A 22 -2.88 5.61 7.63
N TRP A 23 -3.86 5.70 8.53
CA TRP A 23 -5.27 5.46 8.20
C TRP A 23 -5.83 6.50 7.24
N ALA A 24 -5.52 7.78 7.42
CA ALA A 24 -5.92 8.84 6.50
C ALA A 24 -5.40 8.58 5.07
N GLY A 25 -4.12 8.20 4.93
CA GLY A 25 -3.54 7.83 3.65
C GLY A 25 -4.23 6.61 3.01
N LYS A 26 -4.50 5.57 3.81
CA LYS A 26 -5.24 4.38 3.34
C LYS A 26 -6.66 4.71 2.89
N LEU A 27 -7.38 5.54 3.65
CA LEU A 27 -8.73 5.97 3.28
C LEU A 27 -8.73 6.79 1.99
N MET A 28 -7.72 7.62 1.76
CA MET A 28 -7.56 8.36 0.51
C MET A 28 -7.38 7.40 -0.68
N ILE A 29 -6.53 6.39 -0.55
CA ILE A 29 -6.33 5.35 -1.58
C ILE A 29 -7.63 4.60 -1.86
N TYR A 30 -8.34 4.13 -0.81
CA TYR A 30 -9.59 3.41 -0.99
C TYR A 30 -10.70 4.29 -1.58
N SER A 31 -10.72 5.58 -1.25
CA SER A 31 -11.67 6.54 -1.84
C SER A 31 -11.39 6.73 -3.33
N ALA A 32 -10.12 6.85 -3.73
CA ALA A 32 -9.74 6.93 -5.14
C ALA A 32 -10.13 5.65 -5.91
N LEU A 33 -9.90 4.48 -5.31
CA LEU A 33 -10.31 3.19 -5.89
C LEU A 33 -11.82 3.07 -6.04
N TRP A 34 -12.56 3.54 -5.04
CA TRP A 34 -14.01 3.58 -5.06
C TRP A 34 -14.55 4.49 -6.17
N LEU A 35 -13.96 5.67 -6.35
CA LEU A 35 -14.29 6.57 -7.47
C LEU A 35 -13.96 5.95 -8.83
N LEU A 36 -12.81 5.27 -8.95
CA LEU A 36 -12.46 4.54 -10.18
C LEU A 36 -13.45 3.41 -10.47
N ALA A 37 -13.86 2.65 -9.46
CA ALA A 37 -14.85 1.58 -9.60
C ALA A 37 -16.19 2.14 -10.12
N HIS A 38 -16.67 3.25 -9.56
CA HIS A 38 -17.86 3.93 -10.06
C HIS A 38 -17.69 4.48 -11.48
N GLY A 39 -16.51 5.00 -11.82
CA GLY A 39 -16.18 5.40 -13.19
C GLY A 39 -16.23 4.25 -14.22
N LEU A 40 -16.08 3.01 -13.75
CA LEU A 40 -16.21 1.78 -14.54
C LEU A 40 -17.64 1.19 -14.51
N GLY A 41 -18.62 1.92 -13.93
CA GLY A 41 -20.01 1.48 -13.84
C GLY A 41 -20.28 0.44 -12.75
N MET A 42 -19.37 0.24 -11.79
CA MET A 42 -19.58 -0.69 -10.69
C MET A 42 -20.42 -0.04 -9.58
N GLU A 43 -21.46 -0.71 -9.10
CA GLU A 43 -22.31 -0.25 -7.99
C GLU A 43 -21.80 -0.76 -6.63
N VAL A 44 -20.56 -0.39 -6.28
CA VAL A 44 -19.93 -0.81 -5.00
C VAL A 44 -19.86 0.34 -4.01
N THR A 45 -20.07 0.04 -2.73
CA THR A 45 -19.86 0.96 -1.62
C THR A 45 -18.39 1.06 -1.25
N LEU A 46 -17.99 2.17 -0.62
CA LEU A 46 -16.63 2.33 -0.10
C LEU A 46 -16.25 1.21 0.90
N ALA A 47 -17.20 0.78 1.73
CA ALA A 47 -17.00 -0.32 2.67
C ALA A 47 -16.68 -1.64 1.96
N GLN A 48 -17.35 -1.93 0.85
CA GLN A 48 -17.05 -3.11 0.03
C GLN A 48 -15.66 -3.01 -0.60
N VAL A 49 -15.26 -1.85 -1.12
CA VAL A 49 -13.90 -1.63 -1.66
C VAL A 49 -12.82 -1.86 -0.60
N ILE A 50 -13.04 -1.35 0.62
CA ILE A 50 -12.14 -1.59 1.77
C ILE A 50 -12.10 -3.09 2.12
N GLY A 51 -13.26 -3.75 2.18
CA GLY A 51 -13.37 -5.18 2.49
C GLY A 51 -12.65 -6.06 1.48
N VAL A 52 -12.86 -5.81 0.18
CA VAL A 52 -12.13 -6.49 -0.91
C VAL A 52 -10.64 -6.27 -0.77
N GLY A 53 -10.21 -5.03 -0.50
CA GLY A 53 -8.81 -4.69 -0.26
C GLY A 53 -8.19 -5.44 0.93
N ALA A 54 -8.90 -5.52 2.05
CA ALA A 54 -8.44 -6.20 3.26
C ALA A 54 -8.29 -7.72 3.06
N ILE A 55 -9.31 -8.37 2.48
CA ILE A 55 -9.28 -9.81 2.19
C ILE A 55 -8.13 -10.12 1.23
N THR A 56 -8.04 -9.35 0.14
CA THR A 56 -6.98 -9.52 -0.86
C THR A 56 -5.60 -9.32 -0.26
N TYR A 57 -5.43 -8.34 0.64
CA TYR A 57 -4.16 -8.11 1.31
C TYR A 57 -3.70 -9.34 2.11
N ILE A 58 -4.61 -9.95 2.89
CA ILE A 58 -4.32 -11.19 3.64
C ILE A 58 -3.93 -12.33 2.67
N LEU A 59 -4.58 -12.43 1.52
CA LEU A 59 -4.21 -13.44 0.52
C LEU A 59 -2.84 -13.15 -0.11
N SER A 60 -2.51 -11.88 -0.35
CA SER A 60 -1.24 -11.50 -0.99
C SER A 60 0.01 -11.73 -0.14
N ILE A 61 -0.14 -11.80 1.19
CA ILE A 61 0.97 -12.12 2.09
C ILE A 61 1.23 -13.63 2.17
N LEU A 62 0.34 -14.46 1.63
CA LEU A 62 0.59 -15.89 1.53
C LEU A 62 1.73 -16.12 0.53
N PRO A 63 2.71 -17.00 0.84
CA PRO A 63 3.85 -17.27 -0.02
C PRO A 63 3.50 -18.19 -1.19
N ILE A 64 2.33 -17.96 -1.82
CA ILE A 64 1.82 -18.73 -2.95
C ILE A 64 2.41 -18.18 -4.26
N SER A 65 2.59 -16.87 -4.36
CA SER A 65 3.17 -16.21 -5.53
C SER A 65 4.02 -15.01 -5.17
N VAL A 66 4.93 -14.63 -6.08
CA VAL A 66 5.83 -13.49 -5.90
C VAL A 66 5.02 -12.21 -5.77
N ASN A 67 5.08 -11.55 -4.60
CA ASN A 67 4.33 -10.32 -4.32
C ASN A 67 2.81 -10.46 -4.58
N GLY A 68 2.27 -11.66 -4.34
CA GLY A 68 0.87 -11.98 -4.58
C GLY A 68 0.45 -11.86 -6.05
N LEU A 69 1.38 -11.84 -7.02
CA LEU A 69 1.06 -11.76 -8.45
C LEU A 69 0.17 -12.94 -8.88
N GLY A 70 -0.83 -12.67 -9.69
CA GLY A 70 -1.87 -13.62 -10.07
C GLY A 70 -2.90 -13.81 -8.95
N LEU A 71 -2.47 -14.13 -7.73
CA LEU A 71 -3.37 -14.38 -6.60
C LEU A 71 -4.18 -13.12 -6.24
N ARG A 72 -3.51 -11.96 -6.14
CA ARG A 72 -4.15 -10.68 -5.85
C ARG A 72 -5.15 -10.30 -6.94
N GLU A 73 -4.73 -10.43 -8.20
CA GLU A 73 -5.55 -10.04 -9.34
C GLU A 73 -6.80 -10.92 -9.46
N VAL A 74 -6.63 -12.24 -9.36
CA VAL A 74 -7.74 -13.20 -9.38
C VAL A 74 -8.67 -12.99 -8.19
N SER A 75 -8.13 -12.82 -6.99
CA SER A 75 -8.93 -12.63 -5.77
C SER A 75 -9.76 -11.34 -5.83
N MET A 76 -9.16 -10.19 -6.15
CA MET A 76 -9.90 -8.94 -6.27
C MET A 76 -10.97 -9.02 -7.36
N THR A 77 -10.60 -9.54 -8.54
CA THR A 77 -11.54 -9.65 -9.66
C THR A 77 -12.73 -10.53 -9.27
N SER A 78 -12.48 -11.68 -8.65
CA SER A 78 -13.52 -12.62 -8.22
C SER A 78 -14.42 -12.04 -7.13
N LEU A 79 -13.85 -11.28 -6.19
CA LEU A 79 -14.62 -10.62 -5.14
C LEU A 79 -15.50 -9.51 -5.71
N TYR A 80 -15.00 -8.69 -6.64
CA TYR A 80 -15.82 -7.67 -7.28
C TYR A 80 -16.93 -8.25 -8.17
N ILE A 81 -16.69 -9.38 -8.85
CA ILE A 81 -17.74 -10.09 -9.59
C ILE A 81 -18.84 -10.57 -8.63
N GLN A 82 -18.48 -11.09 -7.46
CA GLN A 82 -19.46 -11.48 -6.43
C GLN A 82 -20.26 -10.28 -5.89
N LEU A 83 -19.74 -9.06 -6.03
CA LEU A 83 -20.43 -7.81 -5.70
C LEU A 83 -21.23 -7.24 -6.89
N GLY A 84 -21.36 -7.99 -7.99
CA GLY A 84 -22.18 -7.61 -9.14
C GLY A 84 -21.43 -6.92 -10.28
N ALA A 85 -20.10 -6.77 -10.20
CA ALA A 85 -19.32 -6.21 -11.29
C ALA A 85 -19.20 -7.19 -12.47
N THR A 86 -19.12 -6.66 -13.69
CA THR A 86 -18.75 -7.47 -14.85
C THR A 86 -17.28 -7.87 -14.77
N LEU A 87 -16.91 -8.97 -15.41
CA LEU A 87 -15.51 -9.40 -15.51
C LEU A 87 -14.64 -8.30 -16.12
N GLU A 88 -15.13 -7.61 -17.14
CA GLU A 88 -14.44 -6.51 -17.81
C GLU A 88 -14.18 -5.34 -16.86
N ALA A 89 -15.20 -4.86 -16.14
CA ALA A 89 -15.04 -3.75 -15.20
C ALA A 89 -14.11 -4.13 -14.02
N ALA A 90 -14.30 -5.33 -13.44
CA ALA A 90 -13.51 -5.79 -12.31
C ALA A 90 -12.03 -5.99 -12.67
N SER A 91 -11.75 -6.66 -13.80
CA SER A 91 -10.37 -6.86 -14.27
C SER A 91 -9.69 -5.55 -14.65
N THR A 92 -10.42 -4.63 -15.30
CA THR A 92 -9.93 -3.28 -15.61
C THR A 92 -9.53 -2.52 -14.34
N LEU A 93 -10.42 -2.48 -13.33
CA LEU A 93 -10.14 -1.83 -12.06
C LEU A 93 -8.86 -2.37 -11.43
N VAL A 94 -8.73 -3.70 -11.35
CA VAL A 94 -7.60 -4.39 -10.73
C VAL A 94 -6.28 -4.11 -11.44
N VAL A 95 -6.27 -4.20 -12.77
CA VAL A 95 -5.06 -3.97 -13.57
C VAL A 95 -4.64 -2.50 -13.53
N VAL A 96 -5.58 -1.57 -13.76
CA VAL A 96 -5.30 -0.12 -13.72
C VAL A 96 -4.78 0.28 -12.33
N THR A 97 -5.42 -0.21 -11.27
CA THR A 97 -4.95 0.00 -9.89
C THR A 97 -3.53 -0.48 -9.70
N ARG A 98 -3.18 -1.65 -10.23
CA ARG A 98 -1.83 -2.20 -10.12
C ARG A 98 -0.81 -1.29 -10.80
N PHE A 99 -1.11 -0.81 -12.00
CA PHE A 99 -0.24 0.12 -12.71
C PHE A 99 -0.04 1.43 -11.94
N ILE A 100 -1.12 2.06 -11.46
CA ILE A 100 -1.05 3.31 -10.69
C ILE A 100 -0.19 3.14 -9.44
N LEU A 101 -0.42 2.07 -8.66
CA LEU A 101 0.36 1.81 -7.45
C LEU A 101 1.81 1.43 -7.75
N MET A 102 2.10 0.81 -8.90
CA MET A 102 3.47 0.58 -9.33
C MET A 102 4.18 1.89 -9.67
N LEU A 103 3.49 2.82 -10.33
CA LEU A 103 4.02 4.17 -10.60
C LEU A 103 4.29 4.95 -9.31
N GLU A 104 3.44 4.81 -8.29
CA GLU A 104 3.65 5.41 -6.96
C GLU A 104 4.99 5.01 -6.34
N THR A 105 5.50 3.81 -6.64
CA THR A 105 6.79 3.35 -6.11
C THR A 105 8.01 3.93 -6.82
N LEU A 106 7.85 4.53 -8.01
CA LEU A 106 8.98 5.02 -8.81
C LEU A 106 9.80 6.11 -8.12
N PRO A 107 9.21 7.15 -7.50
CA PRO A 107 9.99 8.13 -6.74
C PRO A 107 10.75 7.49 -5.58
N GLY A 108 10.17 6.48 -4.93
CA GLY A 108 10.90 5.69 -3.95
C GLY A 108 12.12 5.01 -4.57
N ALA A 109 11.93 4.28 -5.67
CA ALA A 109 12.98 3.51 -6.32
C ALA A 109 14.14 4.36 -6.84
N LEU A 110 13.84 5.52 -7.46
CA LEU A 110 14.84 6.39 -8.07
C LEU A 110 15.70 7.13 -7.03
N TRP A 111 15.11 7.60 -5.92
CA TRP A 111 15.83 8.37 -4.89
C TRP A 111 16.37 7.53 -3.73
N LEU A 112 15.98 6.25 -3.62
CA LEU A 112 16.44 5.38 -2.53
C LEU A 112 17.96 5.16 -2.57
N SER A 113 18.54 4.99 -3.76
CA SER A 113 19.99 4.80 -3.94
C SER A 113 20.78 6.02 -3.48
N GLU A 114 20.34 7.23 -3.84
CA GLU A 114 20.96 8.50 -3.46
C GLU A 114 20.91 8.73 -1.94
N THR A 115 19.75 8.49 -1.32
CA THR A 115 19.57 8.66 0.13
C THR A 115 20.35 7.64 0.95
N LEU A 116 20.56 6.42 0.42
CA LEU A 116 21.42 5.42 1.05
C LEU A 116 22.91 5.75 0.87
N ALA A 117 23.33 6.17 -0.33
CA ALA A 117 24.72 6.55 -0.61
C ALA A 117 25.18 7.75 0.23
N GLY A 118 24.34 8.78 0.38
CA GLY A 118 24.63 9.93 1.24
C GLY A 118 24.79 9.57 2.72
N LYS A 119 24.08 8.54 3.22
CA LYS A 119 24.23 8.04 4.60
C LYS A 119 25.54 7.28 4.81
N VAL A 120 26.02 6.54 3.81
CA VAL A 120 27.31 5.83 3.86
C VAL A 120 28.47 6.83 3.94
N GLN A 121 28.51 7.82 3.03
CA GLN A 121 29.54 8.86 3.05
C GLN A 121 29.59 9.64 4.37
N ARG A 122 28.43 9.99 4.93
CA ARG A 122 28.36 10.70 6.21
C ARG A 122 28.87 9.88 7.40
N LYS A 123 28.72 8.54 7.33
CA LYS A 123 29.20 7.62 8.37
C LYS A 123 30.73 7.42 8.27
N ASP A 124 31.27 7.42 7.06
CA ASP A 124 32.71 7.31 6.81
C ASP A 124 33.48 8.59 7.17
N ALA A 125 32.92 9.76 6.86
CA ALA A 125 33.47 11.06 7.30
C ALA A 125 33.57 11.14 8.84
N LYS A 126 32.50 10.75 9.54
CA LYS A 126 32.47 10.71 11.01
C LYS A 126 33.46 9.72 11.63
N LYS A 127 33.80 8.63 10.92
CA LYS A 127 34.85 7.68 11.35
C LYS A 127 36.26 8.20 11.07
N ALA A 128 36.43 9.02 10.03
CA ALA A 128 37.69 9.64 9.66
C ALA A 128 38.06 10.88 10.52
N GLY A 129 37.20 11.30 11.44
CA GLY A 129 37.46 12.42 12.35
C GLY A 129 37.31 13.81 11.70
N VAL A 130 36.63 13.89 10.55
CA VAL A 130 36.26 15.15 9.87
C VAL A 130 34.81 15.51 10.19
#